data_AF-A0A8J4U2Y5-F1
#
_entry.id   AF-A0A8J4U2Y5-F1
#
_cell.length_a   1.000
_cell.length_b   1.000
_cell.length_c   1.000
_cell.angle_alpha   90.00
_cell.angle_beta   90.00
_cell.angle_gamma   90.00
#
_symmetry.space_group_name_H-M   'P 1'
#
loop_
_entity.id
_entity.type
_entity.pdbx_description
1 polymer ?
#
loop_
_entity_poly.entity_id
_entity_poly.type
_entity_poly.pdbx_seq_one_letter_code
_entity_poly.pdbx_strand_id
1 'polypeptide(L)'
;HSIWLCVLNSCTSFVAGFVVFSVLGFMAEKLGVEIEDVARPGPGLAFIAYPQAVAMMPLPQLWSACFFIMLILLGLDTQFLGLELIISTAIDTFPTVLRRPFRRELFVLFFCTACFCFQILMTTQ
;
A
#
# COMPACT_ATOMS: atom_id res chain seq x y z
N HIS A 1 -21.15 -12.37 3.75
CA HIS A 1 -19.92 -12.08 2.96
C HIS A 1 -18.99 -11.15 3.73
N SER A 2 -19.47 -10.00 4.23
CA SER A 2 -18.65 -9.00 4.92
C SER A 2 -17.96 -9.50 6.21
N ILE A 3 -18.57 -10.42 6.97
CA ILE A 3 -17.96 -11.00 8.17
C ILE A 3 -16.65 -11.74 7.82
N TRP A 4 -16.62 -12.49 6.72
CA TRP A 4 -15.42 -13.23 6.33
C TRP A 4 -14.27 -12.29 5.95
N LEU A 5 -14.58 -11.20 5.24
CA LEU A 5 -13.60 -10.17 4.90
C LEU A 5 -13.04 -9.49 6.16
N CYS A 6 -13.90 -9.17 7.14
CA CYS A 6 -13.47 -8.56 8.39
C CYS A 6 -12.53 -9.49 9.19
N VAL A 7 -12.87 -10.78 9.26
CA VAL A 7 -12.03 -11.78 9.95
C VAL A 7 -10.70 -11.94 9.24
N LEU A 8 -10.68 -12.10 7.92
CA LEU A 8 -9.46 -12.22 7.14
C LEU A 8 -8.56 -10.98 7.27
N ASN A 9 -9.13 -9.79 7.14
CA ASN A 9 -8.38 -8.54 7.30
C ASN A 9 -7.77 -8.40 8.71
N SER A 10 -8.54 -8.74 9.74
CA SER A 10 -8.07 -8.67 11.13
C SER A 10 -6.99 -9.71 11.41
N CYS A 11 -7.15 -10.94 10.92
CA CYS A 11 -6.15 -11.99 11.03
C CYS A 11 -4.84 -11.61 10.31
N THR A 12 -4.94 -11.10 9.08
CA THR A 12 -3.76 -10.62 8.32
C THR A 12 -3.06 -9.49 9.07
N SER A 13 -3.81 -8.53 9.61
CA SER A 13 -3.24 -7.42 10.39
C SER A 13 -2.55 -7.90 11.67
N PHE A 14 -3.14 -8.88 12.35
CA PHE A 14 -2.56 -9.48 13.56
C PHE A 14 -1.27 -10.24 13.25
N VAL A 15 -1.28 -11.10 12.23
CA VAL A 15 -0.09 -11.85 11.77
C VAL A 15 1.00 -10.89 11.28
N ALA A 16 0.63 -9.86 10.51
CA ALA A 16 1.55 -8.83 10.06
C ALA A 16 2.20 -8.12 11.26
N GLY A 17 1.44 -7.82 12.33
CA GLY A 17 1.98 -7.28 13.57
C GLY A 17 3.09 -8.16 14.17
N PHE A 18 2.86 -9.47 14.30
CA PHE A 18 3.90 -10.39 14.78
C PHE A 18 5.13 -10.43 13.88
N VAL A 19 4.94 -10.41 12.57
CA VAL A 19 6.05 -10.35 11.61
C VAL A 19 6.82 -9.05 11.81
N VAL A 20 6.15 -7.90 11.88
CA VAL A 20 6.78 -6.59 12.10
C VAL A 20 7.60 -6.56 13.39
N PHE A 21 6.99 -6.92 14.52
CA PHE A 21 7.65 -6.86 15.81
C PHE A 21 8.77 -7.88 15.96
N SER A 22 8.68 -9.06 15.34
CA SER A 22 9.78 -10.04 15.35
C SER A 22 10.99 -9.59 14.53
N VAL A 23 10.76 -8.99 13.35
CA VAL A 23 11.83 -8.39 12.52
C VAL A 23 12.50 -7.23 13.25
N LEU A 24 11.72 -6.33 13.86
CA LEU A 24 12.26 -5.19 14.62
C LEU A 24 12.97 -5.65 15.90
N GLY A 25 12.45 -6.65 16.61
CA GLY A 25 13.11 -7.23 17.78
C GLY A 25 14.45 -7.89 17.45
N PHE A 26 14.53 -8.61 16.34
CA PHE A 26 15.81 -9.16 15.83
C PHE A 26 16.81 -8.05 15.48
N MET A 27 16.35 -6.97 14.87
CA MET A 27 17.19 -5.80 14.58
C MET A 27 17.69 -5.12 15.86
N ALA A 28 16.82 -4.93 16.86
CA ALA A 28 17.15 -4.35 18.15
C ALA A 28 18.23 -5.18 18.88
N GLU A 29 18.10 -6.52 18.89
CA GLU A 29 19.09 -7.42 19.47
C GLU A 29 20.45 -7.34 18.77
N LYS A 30 20.48 -7.24 17.43
CA LYS A 30 21.73 -7.15 16.66
C LYS A 30 22.43 -5.80 16.75
N LEU A 31 21.67 -4.72 16.86
CA LEU A 31 22.20 -3.35 16.96
C LEU A 31 22.45 -2.91 18.40
N GLY A 32 21.98 -3.66 19.40
CA GLY A 32 22.09 -3.30 20.82
C GLY A 32 21.31 -2.03 21.17
N VAL A 33 20.26 -1.73 20.41
CA VAL A 33 19.40 -0.55 20.59
C VAL A 33 18.03 -0.96 21.14
N GLU A 34 17.36 -0.06 21.82
CA GLU A 34 16.05 -0.33 22.41
C GLU A 34 14.96 -0.38 21.32
N ILE A 35 13.94 -1.21 21.53
CA ILE A 35 12.85 -1.41 20.55
C ILE A 35 12.10 -0.10 20.29
N GLU A 36 12.02 0.80 21.27
CA GLU A 36 11.36 2.11 21.14
C GLU A 36 12.04 3.03 20.11
N ASP A 37 13.36 2.89 19.92
CA ASP A 37 14.09 3.70 18.94
C ASP A 37 13.91 3.21 17.51
N VAL A 38 13.69 1.90 17.32
CA VAL A 38 13.44 1.30 16.00
C VAL A 38 11.96 1.23 15.62
N ALA A 39 11.02 1.35 16.57
CA ALA A 39 9.58 1.22 16.34
C ALA A 39 8.82 2.56 16.24
N ARG A 40 9.50 3.65 15.83
CA ARG A 40 8.86 4.97 15.70
C ARG A 40 7.85 4.97 14.55
N PRO A 41 6.55 5.23 14.80
CA PRO A 41 5.52 5.16 13.76
C PRO A 41 5.71 6.25 12.69
N GLY A 42 5.51 5.89 11.42
CA GLY A 42 5.55 6.82 10.29
C GLY A 42 6.27 6.26 9.05
N PRO A 43 6.36 7.04 7.97
CA PRO A 43 7.05 6.62 6.74
C PRO A 43 8.52 6.27 6.98
N GLY A 44 9.18 6.90 7.95
CA GLY A 44 10.56 6.56 8.35
C GLY A 44 10.73 5.11 8.84
N LEU A 45 9.70 4.50 9.42
CA LEU A 45 9.72 3.10 9.87
C LEU A 45 9.81 2.14 8.68
N ALA A 46 8.96 2.36 7.68
CA ALA A 46 8.87 1.51 6.49
C ALA A 46 10.03 1.73 5.51
N PHE A 47 10.57 2.96 5.42
CA PHE A 47 11.59 3.30 4.42
C PHE A 47 13.03 3.33 4.95
N ILE A 48 13.25 3.28 6.27
CA ILE A 48 14.60 3.31 6.87
C ILE A 48 14.83 2.09 7.76
N ALA A 49 14.01 1.89 8.79
CA ALA A 49 14.21 0.81 9.76
C ALA A 49 13.97 -0.58 9.13
N TYR A 50 12.91 -0.73 8.34
CA TYR A 50 12.56 -2.00 7.71
C TYR A 50 13.60 -2.52 6.71
N PRO A 51 14.10 -1.71 5.75
CA PRO A 51 15.16 -2.13 4.84
C PRO A 51 16.46 -2.49 5.58
N GLN A 52 16.79 -1.77 6.65
CA GLN A 52 17.94 -2.09 7.50
C GLN A 52 17.78 -3.45 8.20
N ALA A 53 16.59 -3.73 8.77
CA ALA A 53 16.31 -5.02 9.40
C ALA A 53 16.40 -6.17 8.39
N VAL A 54 15.80 -6.00 7.21
CA VAL A 54 15.81 -6.97 6.11
C VAL A 54 17.23 -7.25 5.59
N ALA A 55 18.10 -6.24 5.55
CA ALA A 55 19.49 -6.40 5.13
C ALA A 55 20.33 -7.24 6.10
N MET A 56 19.94 -7.31 7.38
CA MET A 56 20.62 -8.09 8.42
C MET A 56 20.16 -9.56 8.50
N MET A 57 19.09 -9.92 7.79
CA MET A 57 18.59 -11.30 7.76
C MET A 57 19.41 -12.20 6.83
N PRO A 58 19.47 -13.52 7.09
CA PRO A 58 20.01 -14.47 6.12
C PRO A 58 19.16 -14.42 4.83
N LEU A 59 19.82 -14.30 3.68
CA LEU A 59 19.22 -14.12 2.33
C LEU A 59 18.48 -12.77 2.13
N PRO A 60 19.16 -11.61 2.29
CA PRO A 60 18.52 -10.29 2.25
C PRO A 60 17.85 -9.96 0.90
N GLN A 61 18.33 -10.57 -0.20
CA GLN A 61 17.78 -10.37 -1.55
C GLN A 61 16.33 -10.84 -1.67
N LEU A 62 15.99 -11.99 -1.07
CA LEU A 62 14.62 -12.54 -1.12
C LEU A 62 13.67 -11.69 -0.26
N TRP A 63 14.07 -11.38 0.96
CA TRP A 63 13.26 -10.59 1.90
C TRP A 63 13.02 -9.16 1.41
N SER A 64 14.02 -8.53 0.78
CA SER A 64 13.89 -7.21 0.16
C SER A 64 12.88 -7.24 -0.99
N ALA A 65 12.99 -8.24 -1.89
CA ALA A 65 12.03 -8.41 -2.97
C ALA A 65 10.58 -8.60 -2.46
N CYS A 66 10.38 -9.45 -1.44
CA CYS A 66 9.07 -9.63 -0.82
C CYS A 66 8.53 -8.34 -0.19
N PHE A 67 9.38 -7.56 0.48
CA PHE A 67 9.00 -6.29 1.09
C PHE A 67 8.55 -5.26 0.04
N PHE A 68 9.30 -5.09 -1.04
CA PHE A 68 8.91 -4.16 -2.11
C PHE A 68 7.67 -4.64 -2.87
N ILE A 69 7.54 -5.94 -3.15
CA ILE A 69 6.33 -6.50 -3.75
C ILE A 69 5.11 -6.24 -2.86
N MET A 70 5.24 -6.44 -1.54
CA MET A 70 4.17 -6.11 -0.59
C MET A 70 3.79 -4.63 -0.65
N LEU A 71 4.76 -3.71 -0.63
CA LEU A 71 4.51 -2.28 -0.75
C LEU A 71 3.82 -1.90 -2.07
N ILE A 72 4.26 -2.50 -3.18
CA ILE A 72 3.66 -2.27 -4.51
C ILE A 72 2.22 -2.81 -4.55
N LEU A 73 1.98 -4.03 -4.07
CA LEU A 73 0.64 -4.62 -4.05
C LEU A 73 -0.32 -3.82 -3.17
N LEU A 74 0.15 -3.34 -2.00
CA LEU A 74 -0.64 -2.50 -1.10
C LEU A 74 -0.94 -1.13 -1.71
N GLY A 75 0.03 -0.53 -2.40
CA GLY A 75 -0.16 0.71 -3.17
C GLY A 75 -1.11 0.55 -4.35
N LEU A 76 -1.02 -0.57 -5.08
CA LEU A 76 -1.90 -0.87 -6.20
C LEU A 76 -3.34 -1.11 -5.73
N ASP A 77 -3.54 -1.95 -4.70
CA ASP A 77 -4.87 -2.25 -4.15
C ASP A 77 -5.61 -0.97 -3.72
N THR A 78 -4.93 -0.10 -2.97
CA THR A 78 -5.50 1.18 -2.54
C THR A 78 -5.84 2.11 -3.71
N GLN A 79 -5.00 2.15 -4.75
CA GLN A 79 -5.28 2.95 -5.96
C GLN A 79 -6.47 2.39 -6.76
N PHE A 80 -6.56 1.07 -6.93
CA PHE A 80 -7.69 0.43 -7.62
C PHE A 80 -9.01 0.70 -6.91
N LEU A 81 -9.04 0.53 -5.59
CA LEU A 81 -10.22 0.83 -4.78
C LEU A 81 -10.59 2.32 -4.86
N GLY A 82 -9.61 3.22 -4.79
CA GLY A 82 -9.84 4.66 -4.93
C GLY A 82 -10.45 5.04 -6.29
N LEU A 83 -9.91 4.49 -7.39
CA LEU A 83 -10.45 4.70 -8.73
C LEU A 83 -11.86 4.13 -8.87
N GLU A 84 -12.09 2.91 -8.40
CA GLU A 84 -13.41 2.26 -8.44
C GLU A 84 -14.46 3.08 -7.70
N LEU A 85 -14.13 3.62 -6.53
CA LEU A 85 -15.00 4.50 -5.75
C LEU A 85 -15.35 5.80 -6.49
N ILE A 86 -14.35 6.47 -7.08
CA ILE A 86 -14.58 7.70 -7.86
C ILE A 86 -15.48 7.42 -9.07
N ILE A 87 -15.23 6.31 -9.76
CA ILE A 87 -16.02 5.91 -10.93
C ILE A 87 -17.46 5.57 -10.53
N SER A 88 -17.63 4.78 -9.46
CA SER A 88 -18.96 4.39 -8.99
C SER A 88 -19.78 5.61 -8.56
N THR A 89 -19.18 6.51 -7.78
CA THR A 89 -19.84 7.75 -7.34
C THR A 89 -20.19 8.69 -8.50
N ALA A 90 -19.33 8.78 -9.52
CA ALA A 90 -19.61 9.56 -10.73
C ALA A 90 -20.77 8.96 -11.55
N ILE A 91 -20.85 7.64 -11.67
CA ILE A 91 -21.96 6.94 -12.34
C ILE A 91 -23.27 7.15 -11.59
N ASP A 92 -23.24 7.05 -10.26
CA ASP A 92 -24.42 7.25 -9.40
C ASP A 92 -24.95 8.68 -9.48
N THR A 93 -24.07 9.68 -9.68
CA THR A 93 -24.45 11.10 -9.80
C THR A 93 -25.00 11.44 -11.19
N PHE A 94 -24.50 10.83 -12.27
CA PHE A 94 -24.93 11.09 -13.65
C PHE A 94 -25.48 9.83 -14.37
N PRO A 95 -26.55 9.20 -13.85
CA PRO A 95 -27.02 7.91 -14.33
C PRO A 95 -27.54 7.97 -15.78
N THR A 96 -28.08 9.10 -16.22
CA THR A 96 -28.67 9.26 -17.55
C THR A 96 -27.62 9.39 -18.66
N VAL A 97 -26.43 9.93 -18.34
CA VAL A 97 -25.36 10.22 -19.32
C VAL A 97 -24.29 9.12 -19.33
N LEU A 98 -24.00 8.52 -18.17
CA LEU A 98 -22.84 7.64 -17.95
C LEU A 98 -23.15 6.13 -17.95
N ARG A 99 -24.43 5.72 -18.05
CA ARG A 99 -24.84 4.30 -18.03
C ARG A 99 -24.45 3.50 -19.28
N ARG A 100 -23.95 4.15 -20.34
CA ARG A 100 -23.46 3.47 -21.56
C ARG A 100 -22.03 2.96 -21.33
N PRO A 101 -21.72 1.67 -21.59
CA PRO A 101 -20.41 1.08 -21.25
C PRO A 101 -19.23 1.80 -21.89
N PHE A 102 -19.40 2.28 -23.14
CA PHE A 102 -18.36 3.02 -23.86
C PHE A 102 -18.03 4.39 -23.24
N ARG A 103 -19.00 5.08 -22.63
CA ARG A 103 -18.77 6.39 -21.98
C ARG A 103 -18.09 6.26 -20.63
N ARG A 104 -18.36 5.15 -19.92
CA ARG A 104 -17.67 4.82 -18.67
C ARG A 104 -16.18 4.61 -18.92
N GLU A 105 -15.82 3.77 -19.88
CA GLU A 105 -14.41 3.50 -20.20
C GLU A 105 -13.67 4.78 -20.64
N LEU A 106 -14.31 5.62 -21.46
CA LEU A 106 -13.75 6.90 -21.89
C LEU A 106 -13.54 7.87 -20.72
N PHE A 107 -14.47 7.91 -19.76
CA PHE A 107 -14.33 8.73 -18.55
C PHE A 107 -13.16 8.26 -17.67
N VAL A 108 -12.99 6.94 -17.51
CA VAL A 108 -11.85 6.36 -16.77
C VAL A 108 -10.53 6.72 -17.44
N LEU A 109 -10.43 6.53 -18.76
CA LEU A 109 -9.23 6.89 -19.52
C LEU A 109 -8.91 8.38 -19.39
N PHE A 110 -9.91 9.25 -19.52
CA PHE A 110 -9.72 10.70 -19.35
C PHE A 110 -9.24 11.04 -17.95
N PHE A 111 -9.88 10.50 -16.92
CA PHE A 111 -9.52 10.74 -15.51
C PHE A 111 -8.11 10.24 -15.20
N CYS A 112 -7.76 9.01 -15.57
CA CYS A 112 -6.42 8.46 -15.38
C CYS A 112 -5.34 9.29 -16.12
N THR A 113 -5.63 9.74 -17.34
CA THR A 113 -4.70 10.58 -18.11
C THR A 113 -4.50 11.94 -17.44
N ALA A 114 -5.57 12.57 -16.95
CA ALA A 114 -5.49 13.83 -16.22
C ALA A 114 -4.70 13.69 -14.90
N CYS A 115 -4.96 12.63 -14.13
CA CYS A 115 -4.19 12.31 -12.93
C CYS A 115 -2.72 12.07 -13.24
N PHE A 116 -2.40 11.34 -14.31
CA PHE A 116 -1.02 11.12 -14.75
C PHE A 116 -0.30 12.43 -15.11
N CYS A 117 -0.95 13.31 -15.87
CA CYS A 117 -0.41 14.63 -16.19
C CYS A 117 -0.18 15.48 -14.92
N PHE A 118 -1.12 15.45 -13.97
CA PHE A 118 -0.99 16.17 -12.70
C PHE A 118 0.14 15.59 -11.83
N GLN A 119 0.27 14.27 -11.76
CA GLN A 119 1.34 13.57 -11.06
C GLN A 119 2.72 13.93 -11.65
N ILE A 120 2.82 14.02 -12.98
CA ILE A 120 4.04 14.47 -13.67
C ILE A 120 4.39 15.90 -13.25
N LEU A 121 3.40 16.80 -13.18
CA LEU A 121 3.63 18.18 -12.76
C LEU A 121 4.14 18.27 -11.31
N MET A 122 3.58 17.48 -10.40
CA MET A 122 4.00 17.42 -9.00
C MET A 122 5.38 16.76 -8.79
N THR A 123 5.84 15.95 -9.75
CA THR A 123 7.15 15.26 -9.70
C THR A 123 8.26 16.09 -10.36
N THR A 124 7.90 17.18 -11.05
CA THR A 124 8.88 18.14 -11.55
C THR A 124 9.38 18.95 -10.35
N GLN A 125 10.70 18.95 -10.12
CA GLN A 125 11.36 19.63 -8.98
C GLN A 125 11.06 21.13 -8.93
#